data_AF-A0A7S1C379-F1
#
_entry.id   AF-A0A7S1C379-F1
#
_cell.length_a   1.000
_cell.length_b   1.000
_cell.length_c   1.000
_cell.angle_alpha   90.00
_cell.angle_beta   90.00
_cell.angle_gamma   90.00
#
_symmetry.space_group_name_H-M   'P 1'
#
loop_
_entity.id
_entity.type
_entity.pdbx_description
1 polymer ?
#
loop_
_entity_poly.entity_id
_entity_poly.type
_entity_poly.pdbx_seq_one_letter_code
_entity_poly.pdbx_strand_id
1 'polypeptide(L)'
;MQSPCILKKRRTGVWKCTFVTKASLPFSFSMGEFWSPPSDTVVVDDRSSFFSSQSVIDWEKWTLFVPPDSHFVIKTPSNLEPTKVSLMKTKGSKTVLVVRVLADDVVTTVSAYQLSNNWFGTGDDAINFRSKTMQCSYGKLIFNPAPSSALSTGIRNGVVTIDLKRKVRSIENVNVMVIENMVKVELVKNLGPTYTSNVDHIALCMPRGLLKLAYGYYNGKISVYNDKLCLSSHFQMHEIGHNLNLDHSGTPTRIYGDKTCIMGLTYRRDTNICFNAPKSWALGWYDDRHRTIGKGQVEWTGAVVGLSDYGISNGYAVLLKIMSNTADFYVNYNRAIGINKDTKLGLNKVMVFSTEPGVTSSKSILIRQLEAGQCFSRNQRFSSSGIFRRLTISVLTINTSASPSFATVHLSKKICKDDESFKFIDRNGARKRGCAELDTNLCNSWDQNGKLMKNYCSVKCDFCRDERCVDDKSFFLNMEGGKMTYSCKTLPLSNCKTMDNKNRLVKEFCRRRCSFCCG
;
A
#
# COMPACT_ATOMS: atom_id res chain seq x y z
N MET A 1 -18.36 27.06 -23.93
CA MET A 1 -17.59 25.79 -24.01
C MET A 1 -18.54 24.63 -24.25
N GLN A 2 -18.25 23.70 -25.17
CA GLN A 2 -19.13 22.55 -25.47
C GLN A 2 -18.81 21.27 -24.68
N SER A 3 -17.66 21.20 -23.98
CA SER A 3 -17.26 20.00 -23.23
C SER A 3 -17.36 20.25 -21.72
N PRO A 4 -17.93 19.31 -20.94
CA PRO A 4 -17.95 19.40 -19.48
C PRO A 4 -16.53 19.39 -18.93
N CYS A 5 -16.37 20.13 -17.85
CA CYS A 5 -15.20 20.06 -17.01
C CYS A 5 -15.49 19.25 -15.75
N ILE A 6 -14.58 18.39 -15.31
CA ILE A 6 -14.72 17.60 -14.08
C ILE A 6 -14.17 18.40 -12.88
N LEU A 7 -14.99 18.55 -11.85
CA LEU A 7 -14.65 19.29 -10.62
C LEU A 7 -13.93 18.42 -9.58
N LYS A 8 -12.95 19.02 -8.90
CA LYS A 8 -12.26 18.43 -7.75
C LYS A 8 -11.87 19.49 -6.72
N LYS A 9 -12.18 19.27 -5.44
CA LYS A 9 -11.73 20.12 -4.34
C LYS A 9 -10.35 19.68 -3.86
N ARG A 10 -9.40 20.61 -3.76
CA ARG A 10 -8.09 20.32 -3.13
C ARG A 10 -8.19 20.40 -1.61
N ARG A 11 -7.23 19.75 -0.93
CA ARG A 11 -7.02 19.91 0.52
C ARG A 11 -6.75 21.36 0.94
N THR A 12 -6.29 22.21 0.01
CA THR A 12 -6.06 23.64 0.22
C THR A 12 -7.34 24.49 0.09
N GLY A 13 -8.51 23.87 -0.12
CA GLY A 13 -9.79 24.58 -0.31
C GLY A 13 -10.07 25.03 -1.75
N VAL A 14 -9.04 25.11 -2.59
CA VAL A 14 -9.14 25.57 -3.98
C VAL A 14 -9.80 24.52 -4.88
N TRP A 15 -10.76 24.97 -5.69
CA TRP A 15 -11.43 24.15 -6.69
C TRP A 15 -10.63 24.02 -7.97
N LYS A 16 -10.72 22.84 -8.58
CA LYS A 16 -10.04 22.50 -9.82
C LYS A 16 -11.07 22.07 -10.86
N CYS A 17 -10.83 22.48 -12.09
CA CYS A 17 -11.58 22.11 -13.27
C CYS A 17 -10.71 21.33 -14.26
N THR A 18 -11.14 20.12 -14.67
CA THR A 18 -10.39 19.26 -15.61
C THR A 18 -11.18 18.99 -16.90
N PHE A 19 -10.67 19.45 -18.04
CA PHE A 19 -11.25 19.18 -19.36
C PHE A 19 -10.63 17.94 -19.98
N VAL A 20 -11.44 16.94 -20.32
CA VAL A 20 -11.00 15.82 -21.16
C VAL A 20 -11.27 16.21 -22.61
N THR A 21 -10.21 16.48 -23.37
CA THR A 21 -10.33 16.78 -24.81
C THR A 21 -10.63 15.52 -25.62
N LYS A 22 -11.07 15.65 -26.88
CA LYS A 22 -11.24 14.51 -27.81
C LYS A 22 -9.95 13.67 -27.96
N ALA A 23 -8.78 14.27 -27.71
CA ALA A 23 -7.47 13.59 -27.65
C ALA A 23 -7.20 12.85 -26.32
N SER A 24 -8.20 12.76 -25.43
CA SER A 24 -8.15 12.07 -24.13
C SER A 24 -7.10 12.61 -23.14
N LEU A 25 -6.63 13.85 -23.33
CA LEU A 25 -5.74 14.52 -22.39
C LEU A 25 -6.51 15.45 -21.46
N PRO A 26 -6.41 15.24 -20.12
CA PRO A 26 -6.96 16.15 -19.15
C PRO A 26 -6.10 17.43 -19.05
N PHE A 27 -6.66 18.57 -19.41
CA PHE A 27 -6.12 19.89 -19.06
C PHE A 27 -6.79 20.37 -17.78
N SER A 28 -5.99 20.89 -16.87
CA SER A 28 -6.41 21.15 -15.50
C SER A 28 -6.21 22.61 -15.13
N PHE A 29 -7.28 23.30 -14.80
CA PHE A 29 -7.28 24.72 -14.47
C PHE A 29 -7.71 24.91 -13.01
N SER A 30 -7.04 25.81 -12.29
CA SER A 30 -7.59 26.32 -11.02
C SER A 30 -8.86 27.08 -11.32
N MET A 31 -9.90 26.91 -10.51
CA MET A 31 -10.98 27.89 -10.50
C MET A 31 -10.44 29.15 -9.82
N GLY A 32 -10.85 30.34 -10.29
CA GLY A 32 -10.42 31.61 -9.69
C GLY A 32 -10.61 31.64 -8.17
N GLU A 33 -9.76 32.39 -7.45
CA GLU A 33 -9.66 32.38 -5.96
C GLU A 33 -10.98 32.60 -5.22
N PHE A 34 -11.95 33.26 -5.85
CA PHE A 34 -13.25 33.58 -5.26
C PHE A 34 -14.39 32.66 -5.70
N TRP A 35 -14.12 31.69 -6.58
CA TRP A 35 -15.18 30.80 -7.04
C TRP A 35 -15.39 29.63 -6.07
N SER A 36 -16.64 29.43 -5.68
CA SER A 36 -17.13 28.24 -4.98
C SER A 36 -18.47 27.81 -5.57
N PRO A 37 -18.80 26.51 -5.55
CA PRO A 37 -20.14 26.07 -5.92
C PRO A 37 -21.18 26.67 -4.94
N PRO A 38 -22.42 26.89 -5.39
CA PRO A 38 -23.51 27.29 -4.52
C PRO A 38 -23.66 26.34 -3.32
N SER A 39 -24.07 26.88 -2.17
CA SER A 39 -24.11 26.15 -0.90
C SER A 39 -25.04 24.94 -0.89
N ASP A 40 -26.05 24.93 -1.75
CA ASP A 40 -27.04 23.87 -1.97
C ASP A 40 -26.60 22.83 -3.01
N THR A 41 -25.48 23.05 -3.71
CA THR A 41 -24.98 22.13 -4.73
C THR A 41 -24.09 21.05 -4.14
N VAL A 42 -24.51 19.78 -4.23
CA VAL A 42 -23.66 18.63 -3.90
C VAL A 42 -22.63 18.41 -5.00
N VAL A 43 -21.36 18.66 -4.68
CA VAL A 43 -20.23 18.35 -5.57
C VAL A 43 -19.54 17.07 -5.09
N VAL A 44 -19.47 16.07 -5.97
CA VAL A 44 -18.74 14.83 -5.74
C VAL A 44 -17.43 14.92 -6.51
N ASP A 45 -16.32 14.89 -5.78
CA ASP A 45 -14.97 14.97 -6.35
C ASP A 45 -14.76 13.96 -7.48
N ASP A 46 -14.19 14.46 -8.57
CA ASP A 46 -13.89 13.73 -9.81
C ASP A 46 -15.12 13.15 -10.53
N ARG A 47 -16.35 13.53 -10.13
CA ARG A 47 -17.62 13.05 -10.72
C ARG A 47 -18.57 14.16 -11.15
N SER A 48 -18.59 15.28 -10.44
CA SER A 48 -19.42 16.42 -10.82
C SER A 48 -18.84 17.13 -12.04
N SER A 49 -19.70 17.41 -13.02
CA SER A 49 -19.36 18.12 -14.24
C SER A 49 -19.83 19.56 -14.19
N PHE A 50 -18.92 20.50 -14.40
CA PHE A 50 -19.16 21.93 -14.54
C PHE A 50 -19.31 22.30 -16.02
N PHE A 51 -20.37 23.05 -16.32
CA PHE A 51 -20.66 23.62 -17.63
C PHE A 51 -20.84 25.12 -17.50
N SER A 52 -20.08 25.88 -18.29
CA SER A 52 -20.29 27.32 -18.42
C SER A 52 -19.93 27.76 -19.84
N SER A 53 -20.80 28.55 -20.46
CA SER A 53 -20.54 29.19 -21.75
C SER A 53 -19.77 30.49 -21.60
N GLN A 54 -19.85 31.13 -20.42
CA GLN A 54 -19.30 32.46 -20.12
C GLN A 54 -17.96 32.42 -19.38
N SER A 55 -17.51 31.25 -18.92
CA SER A 55 -16.20 31.12 -18.30
C SER A 55 -15.07 31.35 -19.30
N VAL A 56 -14.04 32.07 -18.86
CA VAL A 56 -12.84 32.38 -19.65
C VAL A 56 -11.68 31.58 -19.11
N ILE A 57 -10.93 30.93 -20.00
CA ILE A 57 -9.67 30.29 -19.63
C ILE A 57 -8.56 31.30 -19.82
N ASP A 58 -7.91 31.66 -18.72
CA ASP A 58 -6.61 32.32 -18.75
C ASP A 58 -5.54 31.25 -18.94
N TRP A 59 -4.97 31.19 -20.15
CA TRP A 59 -3.93 30.22 -20.51
C TRP A 59 -2.54 30.57 -19.98
N GLU A 60 -2.35 31.81 -19.51
CA GLU A 60 -1.09 32.24 -18.91
C GLU A 60 -1.08 31.90 -17.41
N LYS A 61 -2.19 32.18 -16.72
CA LYS A 61 -2.39 31.87 -15.30
C LYS A 61 -2.99 30.49 -15.05
N TRP A 62 -3.31 29.74 -16.11
CA TRP A 62 -3.99 28.44 -16.07
C TRP A 62 -5.19 28.40 -15.12
N THR A 63 -5.95 29.50 -15.14
CA THR A 63 -7.09 29.71 -14.26
C THR A 63 -8.34 29.80 -15.12
N LEU A 64 -9.36 29.02 -14.74
CA LEU A 64 -10.71 29.20 -15.25
C LEU A 64 -11.34 30.35 -14.45
N PHE A 65 -11.47 31.50 -15.08
CA PHE A 65 -12.23 32.62 -14.54
C PHE A 65 -13.71 32.41 -14.84
N VAL A 66 -14.52 32.44 -13.78
CA VAL A 66 -15.97 32.42 -13.86
C VAL A 66 -16.42 33.83 -13.49
N PRO A 67 -16.84 34.67 -14.47
CA PRO A 67 -17.26 36.03 -14.18
C PRO A 67 -18.35 36.07 -13.09
N PRO A 68 -18.39 37.13 -12.26
CA PRO A 68 -19.55 37.39 -11.42
C PRO A 68 -20.84 37.33 -12.27
N ASP A 69 -21.90 36.75 -11.72
CA ASP A 69 -23.22 36.60 -12.35
C ASP A 69 -23.28 35.70 -13.60
N SER A 70 -22.22 34.95 -13.90
CA SER A 70 -22.26 33.99 -15.02
C SER A 70 -23.17 32.80 -14.73
N HIS A 71 -23.95 32.40 -15.74
CA HIS A 71 -24.76 31.19 -15.69
C HIS A 71 -23.88 29.96 -15.92
N PHE A 72 -23.86 29.07 -14.93
CA PHE A 72 -23.19 27.78 -15.02
C PHE A 72 -24.09 26.67 -14.47
N VAL A 73 -23.81 25.44 -14.89
CA VAL A 73 -24.53 24.24 -14.44
C VAL A 73 -23.52 23.26 -13.87
N ILE A 74 -23.81 22.74 -12.67
CA ILE A 74 -23.10 21.61 -12.10
C ILE A 74 -24.00 20.38 -12.18
N LYS A 75 -23.57 19.35 -12.91
CA LYS A 75 -24.24 18.07 -12.97
C LYS A 75 -23.52 17.07 -12.10
N THR A 76 -24.20 16.57 -11.08
CA THR A 76 -23.73 15.45 -10.25
C THR A 76 -24.48 14.18 -10.69
N PRO A 77 -23.81 13.04 -10.92
CA PRO A 77 -24.48 11.82 -11.36
C PRO A 77 -25.56 11.40 -10.36
N SER A 78 -26.80 11.17 -10.82
CA SER A 78 -27.96 10.79 -10.00
C SER A 78 -27.83 9.39 -9.39
N ASN A 79 -27.03 8.54 -10.02
CA ASN A 79 -26.65 7.24 -9.51
C ASN A 79 -25.17 7.28 -9.11
N LEU A 80 -24.87 7.10 -7.82
CA LEU A 80 -23.53 6.74 -7.32
C LEU A 80 -23.11 5.32 -7.74
N GLU A 81 -23.71 4.78 -8.80
CA GLU A 81 -23.33 3.52 -9.41
C GLU A 81 -21.84 3.59 -9.76
N PRO A 82 -21.03 2.60 -9.35
CA PRO A 82 -19.63 2.56 -9.72
C PRO A 82 -19.58 2.46 -11.25
N THR A 83 -19.24 3.57 -11.90
CA THR A 83 -18.86 3.55 -13.30
C THR A 83 -17.80 2.48 -13.42
N LYS A 84 -17.99 1.51 -14.33
CA LYS A 84 -16.95 0.55 -14.71
C LYS A 84 -15.81 1.34 -15.33
N VAL A 85 -14.98 1.97 -14.50
CA VAL A 85 -13.75 2.60 -14.94
C VAL A 85 -12.90 1.46 -15.46
N SER A 86 -12.58 1.49 -16.75
CA SER A 86 -11.63 0.55 -17.34
C SER A 86 -10.31 0.70 -16.58
N LEU A 87 -9.97 -0.30 -15.77
CA LEU A 87 -8.72 -0.34 -15.04
C LEU A 87 -7.56 -0.46 -16.03
N MET A 88 -6.43 0.19 -15.72
CA MET A 88 -5.19 -0.04 -16.45
C MET A 88 -4.82 -1.53 -16.40
N LYS A 89 -4.47 -2.10 -17.56
CA LYS A 89 -3.99 -3.49 -17.63
C LYS A 89 -2.67 -3.60 -16.83
N THR A 90 -2.61 -4.55 -15.91
CA THR A 90 -1.48 -4.74 -14.97
C THR A 90 -0.48 -5.81 -15.40
N LYS A 91 -0.67 -6.38 -16.60
CA LYS A 91 0.15 -7.42 -17.23
C LYS A 91 0.39 -7.09 -18.70
N GLY A 92 1.32 -7.83 -19.32
CA GLY A 92 1.69 -7.72 -20.73
C GLY A 92 2.83 -6.74 -20.95
N SER A 93 3.00 -6.34 -22.21
CA SER A 93 3.95 -5.31 -22.60
C SER A 93 3.28 -3.93 -22.53
N LYS A 94 4.00 -2.97 -21.97
CA LYS A 94 3.60 -1.58 -21.80
C LYS A 94 4.68 -0.67 -22.37
N THR A 95 4.30 0.53 -22.78
CA THR A 95 5.20 1.54 -23.32
C THR A 95 5.25 2.78 -22.43
N VAL A 96 6.44 3.33 -22.20
CA VAL A 96 6.63 4.53 -21.37
C VAL A 96 7.37 5.60 -22.17
N LEU A 97 6.79 6.80 -22.23
CA LEU A 97 7.47 8.00 -22.70
C LEU A 97 8.04 8.77 -21.51
N VAL A 98 9.36 8.97 -21.48
CA VAL A 98 10.02 9.79 -20.48
C VAL A 98 10.27 11.18 -21.06
N VAL A 99 9.82 12.21 -20.37
CA VAL A 99 9.90 13.61 -20.81
C VAL A 99 10.86 14.35 -19.92
N ARG A 100 12.01 14.73 -20.47
CA ARG A 100 12.98 15.61 -19.83
C ARG A 100 12.55 17.06 -20.04
N VAL A 101 12.21 17.77 -18.97
CA VAL A 101 11.70 19.14 -19.06
C VAL A 101 12.81 20.16 -18.79
N LEU A 102 12.90 21.19 -19.63
CA LEU A 102 13.78 22.34 -19.50
C LEU A 102 12.96 23.63 -19.49
N ALA A 103 13.45 24.63 -18.77
CA ALA A 103 12.94 26.00 -18.76
C ALA A 103 14.13 26.97 -18.74
N ASP A 104 13.89 28.23 -19.10
CA ASP A 104 14.96 29.23 -19.29
C ASP A 104 15.70 29.57 -17.99
N ASP A 105 15.02 29.47 -16.84
CA ASP A 105 15.54 29.79 -15.52
C ASP A 105 15.87 28.56 -14.66
N VAL A 106 15.47 27.36 -15.11
CA VAL A 106 15.75 26.12 -14.39
C VAL A 106 15.67 24.91 -15.32
N VAL A 107 16.69 24.07 -15.25
CA VAL A 107 16.79 22.86 -16.08
C VAL A 107 16.81 21.59 -15.24
N THR A 108 16.35 20.49 -15.84
CA THR A 108 16.56 19.15 -15.30
C THR A 108 18.04 18.79 -15.38
N THR A 109 18.65 18.46 -14.24
CA THR A 109 20.10 18.22 -14.13
C THR A 109 20.53 16.90 -14.76
N VAL A 110 19.61 15.96 -14.91
CA VAL A 110 19.87 14.64 -15.50
C VAL A 110 19.79 14.68 -17.02
N SER A 111 20.66 13.95 -17.70
CA SER A 111 20.68 13.91 -19.17
C SER A 111 19.64 12.96 -19.74
N ALA A 112 19.29 13.13 -21.02
CA ALA A 112 18.40 12.19 -21.71
C ALA A 112 18.96 10.76 -21.75
N TYR A 113 20.28 10.62 -21.87
CA TYR A 113 20.96 9.33 -21.80
C TYR A 113 20.80 8.66 -20.44
N GLN A 114 21.03 9.40 -19.34
CA GLN A 114 20.83 8.88 -17.98
C GLN A 114 19.38 8.46 -17.76
N LEU A 115 18.41 9.26 -18.21
CA LEU A 115 17.00 8.90 -18.14
C LEU A 115 16.70 7.60 -18.89
N SER A 116 17.16 7.49 -20.14
CA SER A 116 16.97 6.27 -20.94
C SER A 116 17.58 5.05 -20.25
N ASN A 117 18.79 5.18 -19.70
CA ASN A 117 19.48 4.09 -19.02
C ASN A 117 18.77 3.66 -17.73
N ASN A 118 18.42 4.60 -16.84
CA ASN A 118 17.78 4.29 -15.57
C ASN A 118 16.33 3.83 -15.69
N TRP A 119 15.64 4.19 -16.78
CA TRP A 119 14.28 3.68 -17.04
C TRP A 119 14.28 2.34 -17.75
N PHE A 120 15.15 2.14 -18.75
CA PHE A 120 15.03 1.02 -19.70
C PHE A 120 16.27 0.13 -19.81
N GLY A 121 17.40 0.52 -19.21
CA GLY A 121 18.67 -0.21 -19.29
C GLY A 121 19.33 -0.14 -20.66
N THR A 122 19.28 1.02 -21.32
CA THR A 122 19.89 1.19 -22.66
C THR A 122 21.42 1.31 -22.66
N GLY A 123 22.04 1.38 -21.48
CA GLY A 123 23.48 1.25 -21.25
C GLY A 123 23.73 0.20 -20.19
N ASP A 124 24.65 0.47 -19.24
CA ASP A 124 25.14 -0.55 -18.31
C ASP A 124 24.36 -0.65 -16.97
N ASP A 125 23.22 0.04 -16.84
CA ASP A 125 22.44 -0.01 -15.59
C ASP A 125 21.67 -1.34 -15.47
N ALA A 126 22.24 -2.27 -14.70
CA ALA A 126 21.65 -3.58 -14.42
C ALA A 126 20.37 -3.50 -13.55
N ILE A 127 20.13 -2.38 -12.84
CA ILE A 127 18.98 -2.20 -11.93
C ILE A 127 18.20 -0.94 -12.29
N ASN A 128 17.57 -0.98 -13.46
CA ASN A 128 16.66 0.04 -13.98
C ASN A 128 15.17 -0.30 -13.72
N PHE A 129 14.26 0.65 -13.93
CA PHE A 129 12.81 0.45 -13.74
C PHE A 129 12.23 -0.72 -14.53
N ARG A 130 12.59 -0.86 -15.82
CA ARG A 130 12.14 -1.97 -16.67
C ARG A 130 12.56 -3.31 -16.06
N SER A 131 13.84 -3.46 -15.74
CA SER A 131 14.39 -4.69 -15.16
C SER A 131 13.74 -5.03 -13.81
N LYS A 132 13.52 -4.03 -12.94
CA LYS A 132 12.91 -4.24 -11.62
C LYS A 132 11.45 -4.66 -11.72
N THR A 133 10.67 -4.01 -12.57
CA THR A 133 9.27 -4.39 -12.77
C THR A 133 9.16 -5.79 -13.38
N MET A 134 10.01 -6.09 -14.37
CA MET A 134 10.07 -7.41 -14.99
C MET A 134 10.45 -8.51 -13.97
N GLN A 135 11.45 -8.26 -13.13
CA GLN A 135 11.86 -9.18 -12.06
C GLN A 135 10.75 -9.37 -11.01
N CYS A 136 10.14 -8.29 -10.53
CA CYS A 136 9.09 -8.36 -9.51
C CYS A 136 7.79 -8.99 -10.00
N SER A 137 7.56 -9.04 -11.31
CA SER A 137 6.39 -9.66 -11.93
C SER A 137 6.69 -11.01 -12.58
N TYR A 138 7.94 -11.49 -12.53
CA TYR A 138 8.40 -12.68 -13.26
C TYR A 138 8.05 -12.65 -14.75
N GLY A 139 8.32 -11.50 -15.39
CA GLY A 139 8.10 -11.30 -16.83
C GLY A 139 6.64 -11.03 -17.21
N LYS A 140 5.69 -11.09 -16.27
CA LYS A 140 4.27 -10.85 -16.56
C LYS A 140 3.95 -9.39 -16.86
N LEU A 141 4.79 -8.44 -16.46
CA LEU A 141 4.69 -7.03 -16.84
C LEU A 141 6.04 -6.49 -17.27
N ILE A 142 6.10 -5.93 -18.48
CA ILE A 142 7.31 -5.38 -19.06
C ILE A 142 7.02 -3.96 -19.54
N PHE A 143 7.84 -2.99 -19.12
CA PHE A 143 7.79 -1.62 -19.61
C PHE A 143 8.90 -1.38 -20.62
N ASN A 144 8.54 -1.08 -21.85
CA ASN A 144 9.44 -0.79 -22.95
C ASN A 144 9.50 0.73 -23.19
N PRO A 145 10.62 1.22 -23.74
CA PRO A 145 10.71 2.61 -24.18
C PRO A 145 9.65 2.92 -25.23
N ALA A 146 9.12 4.15 -25.21
CA ALA A 146 8.33 4.66 -26.32
C ALA A 146 9.13 4.55 -27.63
N PRO A 147 8.51 4.14 -28.74
CA PRO A 147 9.19 3.99 -30.02
C PRO A 147 9.94 5.26 -30.41
N SER A 148 11.17 5.10 -30.89
CA SER A 148 11.90 6.20 -31.49
C SER A 148 11.11 6.73 -32.68
N SER A 149 11.06 8.04 -32.81
CA SER A 149 10.37 8.72 -33.90
C SER A 149 11.41 9.40 -34.80
N ALA A 150 11.08 9.67 -36.06
CA ALA A 150 12.02 10.26 -37.02
C ALA A 150 12.67 11.53 -36.43
N LEU A 151 13.87 11.89 -36.88
CA LEU A 151 14.71 12.96 -36.30
C LEU A 151 14.00 14.31 -36.09
N SER A 152 12.88 14.56 -36.78
CA SER A 152 12.02 15.74 -36.61
C SER A 152 11.09 15.71 -35.38
N THR A 153 10.77 14.55 -34.81
CA THR A 153 9.82 14.36 -33.69
C THR A 153 10.49 14.09 -32.33
N GLY A 154 11.81 13.95 -32.26
CA GLY A 154 12.58 14.13 -31.02
C GLY A 154 12.57 13.02 -29.95
N ILE A 155 11.87 11.89 -30.11
CA ILE A 155 11.98 10.76 -29.16
C ILE A 155 13.19 9.90 -29.51
N ARG A 156 14.10 9.70 -28.55
CA ARG A 156 15.24 8.78 -28.66
C ARG A 156 15.28 7.85 -27.46
N ASN A 157 15.25 6.54 -27.71
CA ASN A 157 15.30 5.51 -26.67
C ASN A 157 14.25 5.72 -25.55
N GLY A 158 13.02 6.08 -25.96
CA GLY A 158 11.92 6.35 -25.02
C GLY A 158 11.98 7.70 -24.31
N VAL A 159 12.97 8.56 -24.59
CA VAL A 159 13.12 9.89 -23.98
C VAL A 159 12.90 10.99 -25.01
N VAL A 160 12.13 12.02 -24.65
CA VAL A 160 12.04 13.29 -25.37
C VAL A 160 12.47 14.43 -24.46
N THR A 161 13.20 15.41 -25.01
CA THR A 161 13.50 16.65 -24.29
C THR A 161 12.55 17.74 -24.75
N ILE A 162 11.84 18.35 -23.80
CA ILE A 162 10.94 19.46 -24.02
C ILE A 162 11.53 20.70 -23.36
N ASP A 163 11.70 21.74 -24.15
CA ASP A 163 12.10 23.05 -23.70
C ASP A 163 10.89 23.98 -23.71
N LEU A 164 10.52 24.50 -22.53
CA LEU A 164 9.36 25.37 -22.38
C LEU A 164 9.61 26.79 -22.92
N LYS A 165 10.87 27.16 -23.22
CA LYS A 165 11.27 28.49 -23.73
C LYS A 165 10.68 29.66 -22.94
N ARG A 166 10.58 29.48 -21.62
CA ARG A 166 10.03 30.43 -20.65
C ARG A 166 10.69 30.25 -19.28
N LYS A 167 10.68 31.33 -18.49
CA LYS A 167 11.01 31.29 -17.05
C LYS A 167 9.81 30.79 -16.26
N VAL A 168 9.97 29.71 -15.49
CA VAL A 168 8.86 29.07 -14.75
C VAL A 168 8.87 29.38 -13.26
N ARG A 169 9.99 29.81 -12.69
CA ARG A 169 10.06 30.24 -11.27
C ARG A 169 9.57 31.67 -11.07
N SER A 170 9.59 32.49 -12.11
CA SER A 170 9.11 33.87 -12.09
C SER A 170 7.59 34.00 -12.27
N ILE A 171 6.90 32.91 -12.59
CA ILE A 171 5.44 32.93 -12.68
C ILE A 171 4.91 32.97 -11.23
N GLU A 172 4.06 33.95 -10.95
CA GLU A 172 3.46 34.14 -9.63
C GLU A 172 2.44 33.03 -9.35
N ASN A 173 2.38 32.51 -8.12
CA ASN A 173 1.45 31.43 -7.71
C ASN A 173 1.54 30.11 -8.52
N VAL A 174 2.71 29.77 -9.07
CA VAL A 174 2.89 28.56 -9.90
C VAL A 174 2.56 27.29 -9.14
N ASN A 175 1.49 26.65 -9.61
CA ASN A 175 1.16 25.28 -9.30
C ASN A 175 1.93 24.35 -10.24
N VAL A 176 2.47 23.23 -9.77
CA VAL A 176 3.13 22.23 -10.63
C VAL A 176 2.25 21.78 -11.82
N MET A 177 0.92 21.85 -11.69
CA MET A 177 -0.01 21.54 -12.79
C MET A 177 0.03 22.56 -13.94
N VAL A 178 0.32 23.84 -13.66
CA VAL A 178 0.53 24.90 -14.67
C VAL A 178 1.65 24.44 -15.60
N ILE A 179 2.79 24.06 -14.99
CA ILE A 179 3.96 23.56 -15.70
C ILE A 179 3.66 22.25 -16.42
N GLU A 180 2.94 21.31 -15.79
CA GLU A 180 2.51 20.08 -16.46
C GLU A 180 1.70 20.36 -17.72
N ASN A 181 0.75 21.30 -17.68
CA ASN A 181 -0.03 21.64 -18.86
C ASN A 181 0.84 22.33 -19.93
N MET A 182 1.78 23.19 -19.55
CA MET A 182 2.76 23.76 -20.49
C MET A 182 3.57 22.66 -21.19
N VAL A 183 4.04 21.67 -20.42
CA VAL A 183 4.73 20.50 -20.97
C VAL A 183 3.82 19.72 -21.93
N LYS A 184 2.55 19.50 -21.59
CA LYS A 184 1.57 18.84 -22.49
C LYS A 184 1.38 19.61 -23.80
N VAL A 185 1.29 20.95 -23.74
CA VAL A 185 1.17 21.80 -24.94
C VAL A 185 2.39 21.62 -25.82
N GLU A 186 3.60 21.69 -25.27
CA GLU A 186 4.82 21.47 -26.03
C GLU A 186 4.93 20.04 -26.57
N LEU A 187 4.51 19.02 -25.82
CA LEU A 187 4.43 17.65 -26.33
C LEU A 187 3.47 17.53 -27.52
N VAL A 188 2.32 18.20 -27.50
CA VAL A 188 1.39 18.21 -28.64
C VAL A 188 2.03 18.90 -29.86
N LYS A 189 2.79 19.98 -29.67
CA LYS A 189 3.50 20.64 -30.76
C LYS A 189 4.60 19.75 -31.36
N ASN A 190 5.37 19.06 -30.51
CA ASN A 190 6.52 18.25 -30.94
C ASN A 190 6.13 16.86 -31.46
N LEU A 191 5.07 16.24 -30.90
CA LEU A 191 4.70 14.85 -31.15
C LEU A 191 3.31 14.68 -31.77
N GLY A 192 2.57 15.77 -31.96
CA GLY A 192 1.18 15.77 -32.41
C GLY A 192 0.17 15.48 -31.29
N PRO A 193 -1.13 15.78 -31.52
CA PRO A 193 -2.19 15.65 -30.51
C PRO A 193 -2.47 14.21 -30.08
N THR A 194 -2.02 13.22 -30.85
CA THR A 194 -2.27 11.79 -30.61
C THR A 194 -1.10 11.08 -29.92
N TYR A 195 -0.06 11.81 -29.46
CA TYR A 195 1.13 11.20 -28.84
C TYR A 195 0.83 10.23 -27.68
N THR A 196 -0.30 10.44 -27.00
CA THR A 196 -0.79 9.60 -25.90
C THR A 196 -1.40 8.27 -26.34
N SER A 197 -1.71 8.11 -27.62
CA SER A 197 -2.38 6.92 -28.17
C SER A 197 -1.43 5.73 -28.27
N ASN A 198 -0.15 6.03 -28.52
CA ASN A 198 0.90 5.02 -28.73
C ASN A 198 1.73 4.74 -27.47
N VAL A 199 1.33 5.33 -26.33
CA VAL A 199 2.03 5.15 -25.05
C VAL A 199 1.07 4.77 -23.95
N ASP A 200 1.49 3.84 -23.08
CA ASP A 200 0.71 3.46 -21.91
C ASP A 200 0.95 4.41 -20.73
N HIS A 201 2.19 4.89 -20.57
CA HIS A 201 2.57 5.79 -19.49
C HIS A 201 3.47 6.93 -19.96
N ILE A 202 3.44 8.04 -19.22
CA ILE A 202 4.23 9.25 -19.45
C ILE A 202 4.86 9.66 -18.12
N ALA A 203 6.18 9.75 -18.10
CA ALA A 203 6.96 10.16 -16.94
C ALA A 203 7.58 11.53 -17.17
N LEU A 204 7.13 12.55 -16.42
CA LEU A 204 7.65 13.91 -16.52
C LEU A 204 8.78 14.12 -15.51
N CYS A 205 10.01 14.23 -15.99
CA CYS A 205 11.17 14.58 -15.19
C CYS A 205 11.32 16.10 -15.18
N MET A 206 10.86 16.72 -14.09
CA MET A 206 10.79 18.18 -13.94
C MET A 206 12.09 18.76 -13.37
N PRO A 207 12.45 20.01 -13.72
CA PRO A 207 13.56 20.72 -13.10
C PRO A 207 13.46 20.83 -11.58
N ARG A 208 14.63 20.97 -10.94
CA ARG A 208 14.72 21.04 -9.47
C ARG A 208 13.98 22.25 -8.90
N GLY A 209 13.16 21.99 -7.88
CA GLY A 209 12.49 23.03 -7.09
C GLY A 209 11.08 23.38 -7.56
N LEU A 210 10.58 22.77 -8.64
CA LEU A 210 9.20 22.97 -9.13
C LEU A 210 8.16 22.11 -8.39
N LEU A 211 8.61 21.07 -7.71
CA LEU A 211 7.79 20.22 -6.83
C LEU A 211 8.66 19.63 -5.71
N LYS A 212 8.05 19.19 -4.60
CA LYS A 212 8.78 18.66 -3.44
C LYS A 212 9.43 17.29 -3.70
N LEU A 213 8.65 16.32 -4.20
CA LEU A 213 9.10 14.93 -4.40
C LEU A 213 8.67 14.42 -5.78
N ALA A 214 7.62 13.61 -5.84
CA ALA A 214 7.04 13.05 -7.04
C ALA A 214 5.55 12.78 -6.79
N TYR A 215 4.78 12.54 -7.84
CA TYR A 215 3.40 12.07 -7.75
C TYR A 215 2.99 11.34 -9.03
N GLY A 216 2.14 10.32 -8.88
CA GLY A 216 1.49 9.61 -9.98
C GLY A 216 -0.03 9.79 -9.94
N TYR A 217 -0.65 9.89 -11.11
CA TYR A 217 -2.11 9.89 -11.21
C TYR A 217 -2.67 8.48 -10.98
N TYR A 218 -3.65 8.36 -10.08
CA TYR A 218 -4.37 7.11 -9.83
C TYR A 218 -5.08 6.62 -11.09
N ASN A 219 -4.85 5.36 -11.46
CA ASN A 219 -5.44 4.74 -12.65
C ASN A 219 -5.30 5.61 -13.92
N GLY A 220 -4.18 6.33 -14.03
CA GLY A 220 -3.87 7.27 -15.09
C GLY A 220 -2.57 6.94 -15.82
N LYS A 221 -2.19 7.75 -16.81
CA LYS A 221 -0.95 7.56 -17.58
C LYS A 221 0.24 8.35 -17.06
N ILE A 222 0.02 9.41 -16.30
CA ILE A 222 1.05 10.42 -16.00
C ILE A 222 1.65 10.21 -14.62
N SER A 223 2.98 10.31 -14.55
CA SER A 223 3.76 10.40 -13.31
C SER A 223 4.74 11.56 -13.43
N VAL A 224 4.99 12.27 -12.32
CA VAL A 224 5.81 13.50 -12.30
C VAL A 224 6.87 13.38 -11.21
N TYR A 225 8.11 13.68 -11.56
CA TYR A 225 9.28 13.48 -10.69
C TYR A 225 10.10 14.77 -10.58
N ASN A 226 10.60 15.06 -9.39
CA ASN A 226 11.56 16.15 -9.17
C ASN A 226 12.98 15.70 -9.54
N ASP A 227 13.49 16.20 -10.66
CA ASP A 227 14.89 16.16 -11.05
C ASP A 227 15.50 14.74 -10.92
N LYS A 228 16.50 14.55 -10.07
CA LYS A 228 17.19 13.26 -9.87
C LYS A 228 16.30 12.13 -9.35
N LEU A 229 15.11 12.42 -8.80
CA LEU A 229 14.17 11.35 -8.43
C LEU A 229 13.69 10.56 -9.65
N CYS A 230 13.77 11.15 -10.84
CA CYS A 230 13.47 10.47 -12.10
C CYS A 230 14.50 9.40 -12.50
N LEU A 231 15.59 9.22 -11.72
CA LEU A 231 16.59 8.17 -11.92
C LEU A 231 16.44 6.98 -10.95
N SER A 232 15.63 7.10 -9.90
CA SER A 232 15.48 6.02 -8.90
C SER A 232 14.41 5.04 -9.33
N SER A 233 14.77 3.78 -9.58
CA SER A 233 13.82 2.70 -9.88
C SER A 233 12.73 2.57 -8.83
N HIS A 234 13.04 2.86 -7.56
CA HIS A 234 12.07 2.82 -6.48
C HIS A 234 11.02 3.92 -6.61
N PHE A 235 11.41 5.17 -6.89
CA PHE A 235 10.45 6.25 -7.14
C PHE A 235 9.68 6.01 -8.44
N GLN A 236 10.37 5.57 -9.50
CA GLN A 236 9.74 5.25 -10.79
C GLN A 236 8.62 4.22 -10.60
N MET A 237 8.90 3.09 -9.94
CA MET A 237 7.91 2.06 -9.64
C MET A 237 6.81 2.52 -8.66
N HIS A 238 7.09 3.45 -7.74
CA HIS A 238 6.08 4.00 -6.82
C HIS A 238 5.02 4.81 -7.59
N GLU A 239 5.44 5.78 -8.39
CA GLU A 239 4.48 6.64 -9.08
C GLU A 239 3.77 5.90 -10.22
N ILE A 240 4.47 5.02 -10.95
CA ILE A 240 3.81 4.11 -11.92
C ILE A 240 2.88 3.13 -11.19
N GLY A 241 3.18 2.76 -9.94
CA GLY A 241 2.25 2.02 -9.09
C GLY A 241 0.90 2.74 -8.95
N HIS A 242 0.88 4.06 -8.74
CA HIS A 242 -0.36 4.84 -8.76
C HIS A 242 -1.06 4.78 -10.12
N ASN A 243 -0.32 4.86 -11.23
CA ASN A 243 -0.87 4.68 -12.57
C ASN A 243 -1.54 3.31 -12.76
N LEU A 244 -1.02 2.26 -12.12
CA LEU A 244 -1.60 0.93 -12.06
C LEU A 244 -2.69 0.77 -10.97
N ASN A 245 -3.27 1.88 -10.52
CA ASN A 245 -4.32 1.95 -9.51
C ASN A 245 -3.89 1.42 -8.12
N LEU A 246 -2.60 1.58 -7.77
CA LEU A 246 -2.12 1.23 -6.45
C LEU A 246 -2.12 2.41 -5.47
N ASP A 247 -2.56 2.19 -4.24
CA ASP A 247 -2.50 3.17 -3.15
C ASP A 247 -1.29 2.88 -2.23
N HIS A 248 -1.05 3.69 -1.21
CA HIS A 248 0.10 3.55 -0.33
C HIS A 248 0.08 2.26 0.49
N SER A 249 1.26 1.91 1.01
CA SER A 249 1.46 0.82 1.98
C SER A 249 1.97 1.42 3.30
N GLY A 250 1.15 1.28 4.33
CA GLY A 250 1.39 1.90 5.61
C GLY A 250 1.58 0.92 6.76
N THR A 251 1.80 1.48 7.94
CA THR A 251 1.56 0.85 9.23
C THR A 251 0.32 1.49 9.86
N PRO A 252 -0.22 0.97 10.97
CA PRO A 252 -1.36 1.58 11.64
C PRO A 252 -1.18 3.06 12.00
N THR A 253 0.07 3.53 12.11
CA THR A 253 0.42 4.88 12.54
C THR A 253 1.03 5.76 11.45
N ARG A 254 1.40 5.21 10.28
CA ARG A 254 2.09 5.96 9.23
C ARG A 254 1.73 5.46 7.84
N ILE A 255 1.20 6.37 7.00
CA ILE A 255 0.72 6.08 5.64
C ILE A 255 1.82 5.47 4.74
N TYR A 256 3.07 5.90 4.90
CA TYR A 256 4.27 5.36 4.23
C TYR A 256 5.15 4.54 5.18
N GLY A 257 4.53 3.92 6.19
CA GLY A 257 5.24 3.20 7.25
C GLY A 257 5.77 1.83 6.84
N ASP A 258 5.25 1.24 5.76
CA ASP A 258 5.64 -0.09 5.32
C ASP A 258 6.97 -0.04 4.56
N LYS A 259 8.03 -0.57 5.17
CA LYS A 259 9.36 -0.66 4.55
C LYS A 259 9.59 -1.96 3.78
N THR A 260 8.54 -2.76 3.59
CA THR A 260 8.58 -4.02 2.82
C THR A 260 7.99 -3.88 1.41
N CYS A 261 7.46 -2.70 1.08
CA CYS A 261 6.75 -2.47 -0.17
C CYS A 261 7.21 -1.16 -0.83
N ILE A 262 7.33 -1.16 -2.16
CA ILE A 262 7.62 0.04 -2.96
C ILE A 262 6.58 1.14 -2.74
N MET A 263 5.30 0.79 -2.63
CA MET A 263 4.22 1.76 -2.33
C MET A 263 4.25 2.27 -0.87
N GLY A 264 5.23 1.87 -0.06
CA GLY A 264 5.41 2.35 1.31
C GLY A 264 6.53 3.38 1.39
N LEU A 265 7.59 3.10 2.14
CA LEU A 265 8.71 4.03 2.28
C LEU A 265 9.62 3.99 1.03
N THR A 266 9.68 5.10 0.30
CA THR A 266 10.52 5.25 -0.89
C THR A 266 11.98 5.58 -0.56
N TYR A 267 12.92 4.98 -1.30
CA TYR A 267 14.36 5.26 -1.18
C TYR A 267 14.88 6.00 -2.43
N ARG A 268 15.90 6.86 -2.25
CA ARG A 268 16.53 7.62 -3.35
C ARG A 268 17.55 6.82 -4.17
N ARG A 269 17.59 5.51 -4.01
CA ARG A 269 18.53 4.59 -4.67
C ARG A 269 17.79 3.34 -5.13
N ASP A 270 18.39 2.61 -6.05
CA ASP A 270 17.87 1.33 -6.49
C ASP A 270 17.97 0.30 -5.38
N THR A 271 16.91 -0.49 -5.25
CA THR A 271 16.76 -1.50 -4.20
C THR A 271 16.03 -2.70 -4.75
N ASN A 272 16.42 -3.89 -4.30
CA ASN A 272 15.69 -5.13 -4.54
C ASN A 272 14.60 -5.30 -3.49
N ILE A 273 13.52 -4.56 -3.68
CA ILE A 273 12.27 -4.63 -2.91
C ILE A 273 11.15 -4.68 -3.95
N CYS A 274 10.20 -5.59 -3.79
CA CYS A 274 9.03 -5.67 -4.67
C CYS A 274 7.77 -5.16 -3.95
N PHE A 275 6.63 -5.24 -4.64
CA PHE A 275 5.33 -4.95 -4.05
C PHE A 275 4.93 -6.02 -3.01
N ASN A 276 4.32 -5.61 -1.90
CA ASN A 276 3.81 -6.53 -0.88
C ASN A 276 2.60 -7.35 -1.38
N ALA A 277 2.06 -8.22 -0.52
CA ALA A 277 0.98 -9.15 -0.90
C ALA A 277 -0.28 -8.47 -1.45
N PRO A 278 -0.89 -7.45 -0.80
CA PRO A 278 -2.07 -6.77 -1.36
C PRO A 278 -1.82 -6.15 -2.74
N LYS A 279 -0.65 -5.51 -2.93
CA LYS A 279 -0.29 -4.88 -4.20
C LYS A 279 -0.07 -5.92 -5.30
N SER A 280 0.73 -6.93 -5.03
CA SER A 280 1.01 -8.02 -5.95
C SER A 280 -0.25 -8.81 -6.32
N TRP A 281 -1.18 -8.96 -5.37
CA TRP A 281 -2.49 -9.55 -5.61
C TRP A 281 -3.34 -8.68 -6.54
N ALA A 282 -3.44 -7.38 -6.28
CA ALA A 282 -4.22 -6.43 -7.09
C ALA A 282 -3.70 -6.35 -8.54
N LEU A 283 -2.38 -6.47 -8.73
CA LEU A 283 -1.76 -6.54 -10.05
C LEU A 283 -1.96 -7.88 -10.76
N GLY A 284 -2.32 -8.92 -10.01
CA GLY A 284 -2.50 -10.28 -10.53
C GLY A 284 -1.19 -10.97 -10.92
N TRP A 285 -0.02 -10.47 -10.52
CA TRP A 285 1.27 -11.02 -10.94
C TRP A 285 1.55 -12.44 -10.45
N TYR A 286 0.77 -12.96 -9.51
CA TYR A 286 0.93 -14.29 -8.93
C TYR A 286 -0.41 -15.05 -8.89
N ASP A 287 -1.34 -14.72 -9.78
CA ASP A 287 -2.71 -15.23 -9.76
C ASP A 287 -2.83 -16.74 -9.91
N ASP A 288 -1.90 -17.37 -10.63
CA ASP A 288 -1.72 -18.82 -10.71
C ASP A 288 -1.37 -19.48 -9.35
N ARG A 289 -0.93 -18.69 -8.37
CA ARG A 289 -0.56 -19.13 -7.02
C ARG A 289 -1.16 -18.27 -5.90
N HIS A 290 -2.26 -17.60 -6.23
CA HIS A 290 -3.14 -17.00 -5.26
C HIS A 290 -3.95 -18.08 -4.55
N ARG A 291 -4.12 -17.94 -3.24
CA ARG A 291 -5.07 -18.74 -2.48
C ARG A 291 -6.07 -17.84 -1.78
N THR A 292 -7.33 -17.93 -2.20
CA THR A 292 -8.43 -17.25 -1.52
C THR A 292 -9.02 -18.14 -0.44
N ILE A 293 -9.13 -17.59 0.76
CA ILE A 293 -9.75 -18.20 1.92
C ILE A 293 -11.09 -17.49 2.12
N GLY A 294 -12.17 -18.18 1.75
CA GLY A 294 -13.51 -17.64 1.74
C GLY A 294 -14.08 -17.46 3.14
N LYS A 295 -15.11 -16.61 3.26
CA LYS A 295 -15.76 -16.30 4.54
C LYS A 295 -16.34 -17.55 5.25
N GLY A 296 -16.79 -18.54 4.47
CA GLY A 296 -17.34 -19.80 4.97
C GLY A 296 -16.30 -20.83 5.44
N GLN A 297 -15.06 -20.76 4.96
CA GLN A 297 -14.01 -21.75 5.19
C GLN A 297 -12.68 -21.06 5.49
N VAL A 298 -12.44 -20.80 6.78
CA VAL A 298 -11.25 -20.08 7.27
C VAL A 298 -10.19 -21.05 7.82
N GLU A 299 -10.50 -22.34 7.89
CA GLU A 299 -9.53 -23.39 8.25
C GLU A 299 -8.67 -23.73 7.02
N TRP A 300 -7.37 -23.52 7.12
CA TRP A 300 -6.41 -23.90 6.08
C TRP A 300 -5.02 -24.06 6.66
N THR A 301 -4.31 -25.12 6.27
CA THR A 301 -2.89 -25.28 6.58
C THR A 301 -2.15 -25.53 5.28
N GLY A 302 -1.02 -24.85 5.08
CA GLY A 302 -0.20 -25.10 3.92
C GLY A 302 1.10 -24.31 3.90
N ALA A 303 1.99 -24.71 3.00
CA ALA A 303 3.25 -24.01 2.76
C ALA A 303 3.03 -22.79 1.85
N VAL A 304 3.59 -21.66 2.27
CA VAL A 304 3.64 -20.40 1.54
C VAL A 304 5.09 -20.10 1.19
N VAL A 305 5.38 -19.94 -0.10
CA VAL A 305 6.72 -19.59 -0.59
C VAL A 305 6.85 -18.08 -0.78
N GLY A 306 8.08 -17.56 -0.67
CA GLY A 306 8.31 -16.13 -0.85
C GLY A 306 8.30 -15.71 -2.30
N LEU A 307 8.04 -14.42 -2.57
CA LEU A 307 8.03 -13.89 -3.94
C LEU A 307 9.34 -14.20 -4.67
N SER A 308 10.48 -14.14 -3.99
CA SER A 308 11.79 -14.43 -4.57
C SER A 308 12.00 -15.88 -5.00
N ASP A 309 11.22 -16.82 -4.48
CA ASP A 309 11.30 -18.24 -4.83
C ASP A 309 10.18 -18.66 -5.81
N TYR A 310 9.39 -17.71 -6.33
CA TYR A 310 8.32 -18.01 -7.27
C TYR A 310 8.85 -18.72 -8.53
N GLY A 311 9.98 -18.30 -9.10
CA GLY A 311 10.52 -18.96 -10.30
C GLY A 311 10.86 -20.45 -10.15
N ILE A 312 11.04 -20.95 -8.92
CA ILE A 312 11.50 -22.32 -8.62
C ILE A 312 10.53 -23.13 -7.75
N SER A 313 9.40 -22.55 -7.36
CA SER A 313 8.35 -23.25 -6.61
C SER A 313 7.25 -23.64 -7.56
N ASN A 314 6.78 -24.90 -7.59
CA ASN A 314 5.58 -25.29 -8.34
C ASN A 314 4.53 -25.81 -7.36
N GLY A 315 3.26 -25.45 -7.56
CA GLY A 315 2.13 -25.93 -6.75
C GLY A 315 1.96 -25.31 -5.34
N TYR A 316 2.92 -24.54 -4.84
CA TYR A 316 2.80 -23.85 -3.54
C TYR A 316 1.90 -22.61 -3.60
N ALA A 317 1.39 -22.13 -2.47
CA ALA A 317 0.77 -20.80 -2.43
C ALA A 317 1.87 -19.73 -2.31
N VAL A 318 1.72 -18.58 -2.98
CA VAL A 318 2.64 -17.43 -2.80
C VAL A 318 1.97 -16.34 -1.99
N LEU A 319 0.71 -16.07 -2.31
CA LEU A 319 -0.10 -15.05 -1.65
C LEU A 319 -1.40 -15.68 -1.16
N LEU A 320 -1.74 -15.44 0.11
CA LEU A 320 -3.05 -15.77 0.65
C LEU A 320 -3.89 -14.49 0.74
N LYS A 321 -5.19 -14.59 0.42
CA LYS A 321 -6.20 -13.56 0.73
C LYS A 321 -7.29 -14.19 1.58
N ILE A 322 -7.51 -13.67 2.78
CA ILE A 322 -8.55 -14.11 3.72
C ILE A 322 -9.65 -13.07 3.72
N MET A 323 -10.82 -13.45 3.23
CA MET A 323 -11.95 -12.55 3.08
C MET A 323 -12.76 -12.47 4.38
N SER A 324 -13.18 -11.26 4.75
CA SER A 324 -14.16 -11.05 5.81
C SER A 324 -15.09 -9.88 5.48
N ASN A 325 -16.06 -9.60 6.35
CA ASN A 325 -16.95 -8.43 6.25
C ASN A 325 -16.37 -7.18 6.95
N THR A 326 -15.28 -7.34 7.71
CA THR A 326 -14.65 -6.25 8.49
C THR A 326 -13.36 -5.76 7.86
N ALA A 327 -12.50 -6.67 7.42
CA ALA A 327 -11.27 -6.38 6.69
C ALA A 327 -10.82 -7.62 5.92
N ASP A 328 -10.23 -7.44 4.74
CA ASP A 328 -9.53 -8.53 4.06
C ASP A 328 -8.09 -8.59 4.59
N PHE A 329 -7.57 -9.80 4.82
CA PHE A 329 -6.17 -10.01 5.20
C PHE A 329 -5.38 -10.64 4.08
N TYR A 330 -4.12 -10.25 3.96
CA TYR A 330 -3.19 -10.84 3.02
C TYR A 330 -1.97 -11.37 3.75
N VAL A 331 -1.51 -12.55 3.36
CA VAL A 331 -0.36 -13.21 3.96
C VAL A 331 0.63 -13.60 2.87
N ASN A 332 1.91 -13.28 3.08
CA ASN A 332 3.01 -13.82 2.28
C ASN A 332 4.25 -14.06 3.14
N TYR A 333 5.12 -14.94 2.66
CA TYR A 333 6.45 -15.12 3.21
C TYR A 333 7.43 -14.09 2.61
N ASN A 334 8.02 -13.24 3.44
CA ASN A 334 8.92 -12.16 3.01
C ASN A 334 10.37 -12.66 2.98
N ARG A 335 10.64 -13.59 2.06
CA ARG A 335 11.96 -14.16 1.82
C ARG A 335 12.93 -13.07 1.37
N ALA A 336 14.00 -12.85 2.14
CA ALA A 336 14.95 -11.76 1.93
C ALA A 336 16.14 -12.18 1.04
N ILE A 337 15.84 -12.67 -0.17
CA ILE A 337 16.84 -13.04 -1.19
C ILE A 337 16.47 -12.48 -2.56
N GLY A 338 17.38 -12.53 -3.53
CA GLY A 338 17.11 -12.22 -4.94
C GLY A 338 16.41 -10.86 -5.12
N ILE A 339 15.24 -10.87 -5.76
CA ILE A 339 14.45 -9.68 -6.10
C ILE A 339 13.96 -8.87 -4.88
N ASN A 340 14.03 -9.46 -3.68
CA ASN A 340 13.56 -8.90 -2.43
C ASN A 340 14.64 -8.85 -1.33
N LYS A 341 15.93 -9.02 -1.69
CA LYS A 341 17.06 -9.06 -0.75
C LYS A 341 17.26 -7.79 0.07
N ASP A 342 16.78 -6.65 -0.43
CA ASP A 342 16.97 -5.36 0.22
C ASP A 342 15.81 -4.98 1.17
N THR A 343 14.82 -5.86 1.37
CA THR A 343 13.74 -5.62 2.34
C THR A 343 14.31 -5.28 3.71
N LYS A 344 13.87 -4.16 4.30
CA LYS A 344 14.43 -3.64 5.58
C LYS A 344 13.62 -4.04 6.80
N LEU A 345 12.47 -4.65 6.61
CA LEU A 345 11.55 -5.03 7.67
C LEU A 345 11.04 -6.46 7.39
N GLY A 346 10.81 -7.24 8.44
CA GLY A 346 10.25 -8.59 8.31
C GLY A 346 11.10 -9.57 7.47
N LEU A 347 12.43 -9.48 7.52
CA LEU A 347 13.31 -10.36 6.75
C LEU A 347 13.08 -11.82 7.14
N ASN A 348 12.77 -12.67 6.15
CA ASN A 348 12.48 -14.09 6.35
C ASN A 348 11.36 -14.35 7.38
N LYS A 349 10.36 -13.46 7.43
CA LYS A 349 9.16 -13.60 8.27
C LYS A 349 7.92 -13.72 7.42
N VAL A 350 6.85 -14.27 7.99
CA VAL A 350 5.52 -14.20 7.40
C VAL A 350 4.90 -12.85 7.73
N MET A 351 4.40 -12.17 6.71
CA MET A 351 3.85 -10.83 6.81
C MET A 351 2.33 -10.90 6.75
N VAL A 352 1.65 -10.13 7.60
CA VAL A 352 0.20 -10.02 7.62
C VAL A 352 -0.20 -8.58 7.35
N PHE A 353 -0.94 -8.37 6.27
CA PHE A 353 -1.48 -7.09 5.87
C PHE A 353 -3.00 -7.08 5.99
N SER A 354 -3.58 -5.90 6.18
CA SER A 354 -5.03 -5.70 6.09
C SER A 354 -5.37 -4.64 5.04
N THR A 355 -6.51 -4.82 4.37
CA THR A 355 -7.15 -3.84 3.50
C THR A 355 -8.63 -3.67 3.90
N GLU A 356 -9.27 -2.63 3.36
CA GLU A 356 -10.74 -2.53 3.42
C GLU A 356 -11.37 -3.74 2.69
N PRO A 357 -12.49 -4.27 3.18
CA PRO A 357 -13.10 -5.48 2.64
C PRO A 357 -13.70 -5.22 1.24
N GLY A 358 -13.43 -6.10 0.28
CA GLY A 358 -14.00 -6.02 -1.07
C GLY A 358 -13.49 -4.86 -1.93
N VAL A 359 -12.67 -3.98 -1.37
CA VAL A 359 -12.09 -2.85 -2.10
C VAL A 359 -10.89 -3.33 -2.91
N THR A 360 -10.88 -3.00 -4.21
CA THR A 360 -9.74 -3.21 -5.12
C THR A 360 -8.68 -2.12 -4.99
N SER A 361 -8.99 -1.01 -4.29
CA SER A 361 -7.98 -0.03 -3.89
C SER A 361 -6.94 -0.76 -3.05
N SER A 362 -5.71 -0.74 -3.53
CA SER A 362 -4.69 -1.62 -2.98
C SER A 362 -4.09 -1.10 -1.68
N LYS A 363 -4.69 -0.09 -1.05
CA LYS A 363 -4.21 0.50 0.21
C LYS A 363 -4.06 -0.60 1.25
N SER A 364 -2.85 -0.75 1.75
CA SER A 364 -2.49 -1.86 2.62
C SER A 364 -1.86 -1.37 3.89
N ILE A 365 -2.24 -1.96 5.02
CA ILE A 365 -1.60 -1.72 6.30
C ILE A 365 -0.87 -2.98 6.72
N LEU A 366 0.43 -2.88 6.97
CA LEU A 366 1.22 -3.93 7.59
C LEU A 366 0.83 -4.04 9.07
N ILE A 367 0.16 -5.12 9.44
CA ILE A 367 -0.33 -5.34 10.81
C ILE A 367 0.63 -6.21 11.62
N ARG A 368 1.28 -7.19 10.99
CA ARG A 368 2.16 -8.11 11.71
C ARG A 368 3.30 -8.69 10.89
N GLN A 369 4.38 -9.02 11.59
CA GLN A 369 5.54 -9.77 11.12
C GLN A 369 5.67 -10.96 12.06
N LEU A 370 5.63 -12.18 11.54
CA LEU A 370 5.54 -13.41 12.30
C LEU A 370 6.74 -14.31 12.02
N GLU A 371 7.42 -14.71 13.08
CA GLU A 371 8.44 -15.76 13.09
C GLU A 371 7.79 -17.14 13.25
N ALA A 372 8.56 -18.22 13.06
CA ALA A 372 8.09 -19.56 13.38
C ALA A 372 7.64 -19.66 14.84
N GLY A 373 6.52 -20.34 15.08
CA GLY A 373 5.86 -20.43 16.38
C GLY A 373 5.04 -19.21 16.80
N GLN A 374 4.99 -18.14 15.98
CA GLN A 374 4.17 -16.96 16.26
C GLN A 374 2.84 -16.96 15.52
N CYS A 375 1.86 -16.20 16.03
CA CYS A 375 0.62 -15.95 15.33
C CYS A 375 0.14 -14.50 15.44
N PHE A 376 -0.88 -14.21 14.65
CA PHE A 376 -1.71 -13.03 14.72
C PHE A 376 -3.16 -13.45 14.91
N SER A 377 -3.86 -12.83 15.87
CA SER A 377 -5.29 -13.08 16.10
C SER A 377 -6.07 -11.76 16.11
N ARG A 378 -7.24 -11.73 15.47
CA ARG A 378 -8.15 -10.57 15.48
C ARG A 378 -9.60 -11.01 15.33
N ASN A 379 -10.51 -10.33 16.02
CA ASN A 379 -11.93 -10.56 15.84
C ASN A 379 -12.40 -10.05 14.47
N GLN A 380 -13.12 -10.87 13.72
CA GLN A 380 -13.62 -10.57 12.39
C GLN A 380 -15.07 -11.02 12.23
N ARG A 381 -15.83 -10.34 11.37
CA ARG A 381 -17.16 -10.80 10.95
C ARG A 381 -17.03 -11.56 9.64
N PHE A 382 -17.50 -12.80 9.61
CA PHE A 382 -17.50 -13.62 8.39
C PHE A 382 -18.90 -13.79 7.78
N SER A 383 -19.94 -13.53 8.55
CA SER A 383 -21.34 -13.55 8.12
C SER A 383 -22.03 -12.21 8.38
N SER A 384 -23.19 -11.99 7.75
CA SER A 384 -24.07 -10.87 8.02
C SER A 384 -24.73 -10.93 9.40
N SER A 385 -24.77 -12.12 10.02
CA SER A 385 -25.38 -12.38 11.34
C SER A 385 -24.71 -11.68 12.54
N GLY A 386 -23.72 -10.82 12.32
CA GLY A 386 -23.12 -9.95 13.35
C GLY A 386 -22.16 -10.63 14.34
N ILE A 387 -22.13 -11.96 14.42
CA ILE A 387 -21.25 -12.69 15.36
C ILE A 387 -19.78 -12.55 14.94
N PHE A 388 -18.96 -12.01 15.84
CA PHE A 388 -17.52 -11.98 15.66
C PHE A 388 -16.92 -13.37 15.91
N ARG A 389 -16.02 -13.79 15.02
CA ARG A 389 -15.15 -14.95 15.23
C ARG A 389 -13.71 -14.50 15.25
N ARG A 390 -12.88 -15.17 16.05
CA ARG A 390 -11.45 -14.87 16.10
C ARG A 390 -10.75 -15.54 14.94
N LEU A 391 -10.28 -14.74 13.99
CA LEU A 391 -9.34 -15.20 12.98
C LEU A 391 -7.98 -15.36 13.65
N THR A 392 -7.33 -16.50 13.47
CA THR A 392 -5.96 -16.75 13.90
C THR A 392 -5.12 -17.17 12.70
N ILE A 393 -3.98 -16.51 12.52
CA ILE A 393 -2.97 -16.76 11.48
C ILE A 393 -1.69 -17.17 12.19
N SER A 394 -1.39 -18.46 12.20
CA SER A 394 -0.23 -19.05 12.87
C SER A 394 0.84 -19.44 11.87
N VAL A 395 2.10 -19.18 12.21
CA VAL A 395 3.27 -19.66 11.47
C VAL A 395 3.82 -20.86 12.23
N LEU A 396 3.61 -22.06 11.70
CA LEU A 396 4.05 -23.28 12.36
C LEU A 396 5.56 -23.44 12.23
N THR A 397 6.08 -23.30 11.02
CA THR A 397 7.50 -23.48 10.69
C THR A 397 7.93 -22.51 9.60
N ILE A 398 9.22 -22.17 9.58
CA ILE A 398 9.88 -21.50 8.44
C ILE A 398 11.13 -22.32 8.13
N ASN A 399 11.23 -22.83 6.90
CA ASN A 399 12.41 -23.56 6.44
C ASN A 399 13.17 -22.72 5.42
N THR A 400 14.24 -22.08 5.89
CA THR A 400 15.12 -21.24 5.05
C THR A 400 16.15 -22.02 4.25
N SER A 401 16.33 -23.31 4.55
CA SER A 401 17.31 -24.20 3.93
C SER A 401 16.71 -25.03 2.79
N ALA A 402 15.38 -25.15 2.73
CA ALA A 402 14.68 -25.76 1.61
C ALA A 402 14.80 -24.90 0.33
N SER A 403 14.69 -25.57 -0.82
CA SER A 403 14.61 -24.96 -2.15
C SER A 403 13.37 -25.51 -2.88
N PRO A 404 12.28 -24.72 -3.04
CA PRO A 404 12.10 -23.35 -2.56
C PRO A 404 12.03 -23.25 -1.02
N SER A 405 12.39 -22.07 -0.48
CA SER A 405 12.16 -21.79 0.94
C SER A 405 10.68 -21.51 1.20
N PHE A 406 10.16 -22.00 2.31
CA PHE A 406 8.74 -21.87 2.63
C PHE A 406 8.48 -21.61 4.12
N ALA A 407 7.31 -21.06 4.38
CA ALA A 407 6.71 -20.97 5.71
C ALA A 407 5.40 -21.75 5.74
N THR A 408 5.22 -22.64 6.72
CA THR A 408 3.94 -23.34 6.92
C THR A 408 3.02 -22.43 7.73
N VAL A 409 1.90 -22.04 7.14
CA VAL A 409 0.89 -21.17 7.74
C VAL A 409 -0.35 -22.00 8.04
N HIS A 410 -0.90 -21.84 9.24
CA HIS A 410 -2.17 -22.40 9.67
C HIS A 410 -3.15 -21.26 9.99
N LEU A 411 -4.31 -21.31 9.37
CA LEU A 411 -5.43 -20.40 9.53
C LEU A 411 -6.53 -21.14 10.27
N SER A 412 -7.12 -20.49 11.27
CA SER A 412 -8.31 -20.99 11.95
C SER A 412 -9.28 -19.87 12.32
N LYS A 413 -10.56 -20.25 12.49
CA LYS A 413 -11.64 -19.41 13.02
C LYS A 413 -12.17 -19.98 14.32
N LYS A 414 -11.61 -19.57 15.45
CA LYS A 414 -12.13 -19.99 16.75
C LYS A 414 -13.30 -19.09 17.16
N ILE A 415 -14.37 -19.72 17.65
CA ILE A 415 -15.38 -19.02 18.43
C ILE A 415 -14.74 -18.71 19.78
N CYS A 416 -14.89 -17.48 20.27
CA CYS A 416 -14.43 -17.20 21.63
C CYS A 416 -15.28 -18.03 22.60
N LYS A 417 -14.65 -19.00 23.26
CA LYS A 417 -15.27 -19.83 24.31
C LYS A 417 -14.37 -19.87 25.53
N ASP A 418 -14.95 -20.22 26.68
CA ASP A 418 -14.17 -20.57 27.86
C ASP A 418 -13.39 -21.86 27.59
N ASP A 419 -12.16 -21.93 28.10
CA ASP A 419 -11.34 -23.13 28.01
C ASP A 419 -11.85 -24.18 29.01
N GLU A 420 -12.52 -25.21 28.50
CA GLU A 420 -13.07 -26.31 29.30
C GLU A 420 -12.00 -27.11 30.06
N SER A 421 -10.76 -27.11 29.56
CA SER A 421 -9.61 -27.77 30.19
C SER A 421 -8.99 -26.95 31.33
N PHE A 422 -9.29 -25.65 31.39
CA PHE A 422 -8.76 -24.79 32.42
C PHE A 422 -9.41 -25.05 33.78
N LYS A 423 -8.57 -25.26 34.79
CA LYS A 423 -8.97 -25.37 36.20
C LYS A 423 -8.18 -24.34 37.01
N PHE A 424 -8.88 -23.36 37.58
CA PHE A 424 -8.29 -22.35 38.44
C PHE A 424 -7.95 -22.97 39.80
N ILE A 425 -6.68 -22.83 40.21
CA ILE A 425 -6.17 -23.31 41.49
C ILE A 425 -6.01 -22.11 42.43
N ASP A 426 -6.73 -22.12 43.55
CA ASP A 426 -6.58 -21.09 44.56
C ASP A 426 -5.17 -21.07 45.19
N ARG A 427 -4.85 -20.01 45.93
CA ARG A 427 -3.52 -19.83 46.54
C ARG A 427 -3.16 -20.92 47.56
N ASN A 428 -4.15 -21.66 48.06
CA ASN A 428 -3.97 -22.72 49.05
C ASN A 428 -3.86 -24.10 48.39
N GLY A 429 -3.93 -24.18 47.05
CA GLY A 429 -3.87 -25.42 46.29
C GLY A 429 -5.09 -26.33 46.47
N ALA A 430 -6.12 -25.88 47.19
CA ALA A 430 -7.15 -26.75 47.75
C ALA A 430 -8.34 -26.97 46.80
N ARG A 431 -8.69 -25.98 45.95
CA ARG A 431 -9.84 -26.07 45.04
C ARG A 431 -9.45 -25.86 43.59
N LYS A 432 -9.92 -26.76 42.73
CA LYS A 432 -9.80 -26.71 41.26
C LYS A 432 -11.17 -26.46 40.66
N ARG A 433 -11.44 -25.23 40.20
CA ARG A 433 -12.75 -24.85 39.63
C ARG A 433 -12.64 -24.54 38.15
N GLY A 434 -13.61 -24.98 37.36
CA GLY A 434 -13.73 -24.61 35.94
C GLY A 434 -14.32 -23.21 35.74
N CYS A 435 -14.28 -22.69 34.52
CA CYS A 435 -14.80 -21.34 34.20
C CYS A 435 -16.27 -21.14 34.57
N ALA A 436 -17.10 -22.17 34.48
CA ALA A 436 -18.52 -22.10 34.83
C ALA A 436 -18.75 -21.80 36.33
N GLU A 437 -17.94 -22.43 37.20
CA GLU A 437 -18.04 -22.37 38.67
C GLU A 437 -17.34 -21.15 39.29
N LEU A 438 -16.53 -20.44 38.51
CA LEU A 438 -15.79 -19.27 38.97
C LEU A 438 -16.67 -18.01 38.90
N ASP A 439 -16.48 -17.12 39.88
CA ASP A 439 -17.10 -15.81 39.91
C ASP A 439 -16.28 -14.83 39.04
N THR A 440 -16.99 -13.92 38.38
CA THR A 440 -16.46 -12.84 37.56
C THR A 440 -15.50 -11.90 38.30
N ASN A 441 -15.63 -11.75 39.63
CA ASN A 441 -14.67 -10.99 40.44
C ASN A 441 -13.24 -11.57 40.41
N LEU A 442 -13.08 -12.86 40.10
CA LEU A 442 -11.79 -13.54 39.98
C LEU A 442 -11.14 -13.38 38.59
N CYS A 443 -11.78 -12.69 37.65
CA CYS A 443 -11.28 -12.58 36.28
C CYS A 443 -9.87 -11.96 36.17
N ASN A 444 -9.49 -11.07 37.09
CA ASN A 444 -8.14 -10.49 37.15
C ASN A 444 -7.18 -11.22 38.09
N SER A 445 -7.62 -12.35 38.67
CA SER A 445 -6.84 -13.15 39.61
C SER A 445 -5.90 -14.12 38.92
N TRP A 446 -4.74 -14.31 39.54
CA TRP A 446 -3.72 -15.27 39.15
C TRP A 446 -3.88 -16.53 39.99
N ASP A 447 -3.82 -17.70 39.35
CA ASP A 447 -3.81 -18.99 40.03
C ASP A 447 -2.43 -19.32 40.61
N GLN A 448 -2.32 -20.39 41.39
CA GLN A 448 -1.06 -20.90 41.95
C GLN A 448 0.04 -21.12 40.89
N ASN A 449 -0.33 -21.51 39.66
CA ASN A 449 0.59 -21.78 38.57
C ASN A 449 0.90 -20.52 37.75
N GLY A 450 0.48 -19.35 38.23
CA GLY A 450 0.69 -18.07 37.57
C GLY A 450 -0.15 -17.87 36.32
N LYS A 451 -1.24 -18.63 36.12
CA LYS A 451 -2.22 -18.43 35.03
C LYS A 451 -3.24 -17.37 35.40
N LEU A 452 -3.60 -16.51 34.45
CA LEU A 452 -4.57 -15.43 34.67
C LEU A 452 -5.97 -15.86 34.24
N MET A 453 -6.96 -15.85 35.14
CA MET A 453 -8.29 -16.43 34.86
C MET A 453 -8.92 -15.94 33.54
N LYS A 454 -9.02 -14.63 33.32
CA LYS A 454 -9.65 -14.07 32.11
C LYS A 454 -9.00 -14.51 30.80
N ASN A 455 -7.73 -14.92 30.83
CA ASN A 455 -7.05 -15.42 29.65
C ASN A 455 -7.59 -16.79 29.20
N TYR A 456 -8.25 -17.55 30.07
CA TYR A 456 -8.83 -18.88 29.79
C TYR A 456 -10.36 -18.84 29.83
N CYS A 457 -10.94 -18.14 30.80
CA CYS A 457 -12.39 -17.93 30.93
C CYS A 457 -12.82 -16.67 30.17
N SER A 458 -12.64 -16.69 28.85
CA SER A 458 -12.76 -15.51 28.00
C SER A 458 -14.19 -14.99 27.87
N VAL A 459 -15.18 -15.89 27.83
CA VAL A 459 -16.61 -15.54 27.75
C VAL A 459 -17.08 -15.09 29.13
N LYS A 460 -16.79 -15.88 30.17
CA LYS A 460 -17.16 -15.54 31.55
C LYS A 460 -16.66 -14.15 31.97
N CYS A 461 -15.46 -13.77 31.54
CA CYS A 461 -14.82 -12.52 31.92
C CYS A 461 -15.01 -11.36 30.93
N ASP A 462 -15.87 -11.50 29.91
CA ASP A 462 -15.99 -10.56 28.79
C ASP A 462 -14.61 -10.14 28.20
N PHE A 463 -13.67 -11.09 28.16
CA PHE A 463 -12.30 -10.87 27.72
C PHE A 463 -12.06 -11.44 26.32
N CYS A 464 -13.07 -11.30 25.46
CA CYS A 464 -13.02 -11.76 24.07
C CYS A 464 -12.47 -10.71 23.09
N ARG A 465 -12.07 -9.53 23.54
CA ARG A 465 -11.69 -8.37 22.72
C ARG A 465 -10.21 -8.38 22.27
N ASP A 466 -9.84 -7.50 21.33
CA ASP A 466 -8.48 -7.42 20.76
C ASP A 466 -7.42 -7.04 21.83
N GLU A 467 -7.83 -6.33 22.90
CA GLU A 467 -6.99 -5.95 24.04
C GLU A 467 -6.49 -7.16 24.84
N ARG A 468 -7.20 -8.31 24.76
CA ARG A 468 -6.74 -9.57 25.36
C ARG A 468 -5.36 -9.92 24.90
N CYS A 469 -5.02 -9.60 23.67
CA CYS A 469 -3.74 -9.96 23.09
C CYS A 469 -2.76 -8.81 23.16
N VAL A 470 -2.82 -7.89 24.13
CA VAL A 470 -1.80 -6.85 24.29
C VAL A 470 -0.73 -7.31 25.28
N ASP A 471 0.53 -7.00 24.97
CA ASP A 471 1.67 -7.24 25.86
C ASP A 471 1.75 -6.14 26.93
N ASP A 472 2.08 -6.53 28.16
CA ASP A 472 2.38 -5.59 29.25
C ASP A 472 3.73 -4.86 29.01
N LYS A 473 3.90 -3.67 29.62
CA LYS A 473 5.02 -2.77 29.32
C LYS A 473 6.38 -3.25 29.86
N SER A 474 6.44 -3.69 31.12
CA SER A 474 7.67 -4.16 31.77
C SER A 474 7.40 -5.06 32.98
N PHE A 475 8.38 -5.90 33.31
CA PHE A 475 8.35 -6.88 34.42
C PHE A 475 9.77 -7.29 34.82
N PHE A 476 9.91 -8.05 35.90
CA PHE A 476 11.20 -8.52 36.40
C PHE A 476 11.27 -10.05 36.42
N LEU A 477 12.40 -10.59 35.96
CA LEU A 477 12.71 -12.02 36.05
C LEU A 477 13.88 -12.22 37.01
N ASN A 478 13.80 -13.27 37.83
CA ASN A 478 14.95 -13.76 38.59
C ASN A 478 15.71 -14.75 37.70
N MET A 479 16.96 -14.46 37.40
CA MET A 479 17.86 -15.38 36.69
C MET A 479 19.13 -15.60 37.52
N GLU A 480 19.90 -16.65 37.18
CA GLU A 480 21.25 -16.83 37.73
C GLU A 480 22.08 -15.57 37.42
N GLY A 481 22.52 -14.86 38.47
CA GLY A 481 23.20 -13.56 38.36
C GLY A 481 22.36 -12.34 38.77
N GLY A 482 21.09 -12.50 39.17
CA GLY A 482 20.29 -11.47 39.82
C GLY A 482 18.98 -11.12 39.11
N LYS A 483 18.34 -10.04 39.60
CA LYS A 483 17.04 -9.56 39.11
C LYS A 483 17.24 -8.70 37.86
N MET A 484 16.70 -9.15 36.71
CA MET A 484 16.75 -8.41 35.45
C MET A 484 15.38 -7.83 35.08
N THR A 485 15.37 -6.62 34.53
CA THR A 485 14.17 -5.95 34.01
C THR A 485 13.99 -6.26 32.53
N TYR A 486 12.83 -6.78 32.15
CA TYR A 486 12.47 -7.04 30.76
C TYR A 486 11.24 -6.24 30.33
N SER A 487 11.15 -5.99 29.02
CA SER A 487 9.89 -5.67 28.35
C SER A 487 9.47 -6.88 27.52
N CYS A 488 8.18 -7.05 27.24
CA CYS A 488 7.75 -8.17 26.38
C CYS A 488 8.35 -8.07 24.96
N LYS A 489 8.75 -6.86 24.52
CA LYS A 489 9.42 -6.65 23.24
C LYS A 489 10.85 -7.21 23.21
N THR A 490 11.56 -7.15 24.33
CA THR A 490 12.98 -7.55 24.45
C THR A 490 13.15 -8.95 25.06
N LEU A 491 12.07 -9.57 25.53
CA LEU A 491 12.07 -10.89 26.15
C LEU A 491 12.53 -12.00 25.17
N PRO A 492 13.52 -12.84 25.53
CA PRO A 492 13.83 -14.07 24.81
C PRO A 492 12.65 -15.06 24.83
N LEU A 493 12.36 -15.72 23.70
CA LEU A 493 11.21 -16.64 23.59
C LEU A 493 11.33 -17.86 24.53
N SER A 494 12.55 -18.28 24.87
CA SER A 494 12.83 -19.32 25.88
C SER A 494 12.18 -19.03 27.23
N ASN A 495 12.03 -17.76 27.58
CA ASN A 495 11.53 -17.30 28.87
C ASN A 495 10.01 -17.12 28.89
N CYS A 496 9.31 -17.45 27.81
CA CYS A 496 7.85 -17.36 27.79
C CYS A 496 7.17 -18.33 28.78
N LYS A 497 7.83 -19.43 29.14
CA LYS A 497 7.30 -20.41 30.10
C LYS A 497 7.81 -20.20 31.53
N THR A 498 8.60 -19.16 31.80
CA THR A 498 9.12 -18.88 33.14
C THR A 498 8.14 -18.04 33.95
N MET A 499 8.32 -18.02 35.27
CA MET A 499 7.58 -17.16 36.19
C MET A 499 8.33 -15.85 36.42
N ASP A 500 7.60 -14.76 36.63
CA ASP A 500 8.16 -13.51 37.13
C ASP A 500 8.33 -13.54 38.66
N ASN A 501 8.91 -12.47 39.20
CA ASN A 501 9.12 -12.34 40.64
C ASN A 501 7.82 -12.21 41.47
N LYS A 502 6.64 -12.18 40.83
CA LYS A 502 5.32 -12.17 41.47
C LYS A 502 4.58 -13.51 41.27
N ASN A 503 5.30 -14.57 40.88
CA ASN A 503 4.73 -15.87 40.53
C ASN A 503 3.65 -15.79 39.44
N ARG A 504 3.85 -14.90 38.46
CA ARG A 504 2.99 -14.80 37.26
C ARG A 504 3.72 -15.41 36.09
N LEU A 505 3.02 -16.24 35.32
CA LEU A 505 3.62 -16.91 34.18
C LEU A 505 3.79 -15.92 33.03
N VAL A 506 5.00 -15.80 32.48
CA VAL A 506 5.35 -14.74 31.53
C VAL A 506 4.47 -14.72 30.30
N LYS A 507 4.10 -15.89 29.75
CA LYS A 507 3.19 -15.97 28.59
C LYS A 507 1.82 -15.32 28.82
N GLU A 508 1.37 -15.20 30.06
CA GLU A 508 0.03 -14.70 30.40
C GLU A 508 -0.08 -13.17 30.34
N PHE A 509 1.04 -12.46 30.33
CA PHE A 509 1.09 -11.00 30.21
C PHE A 509 2.00 -10.51 29.08
N CYS A 510 2.95 -11.34 28.60
CA CYS A 510 3.62 -11.17 27.30
C CYS A 510 2.93 -11.97 26.19
N ARG A 511 1.61 -11.78 26.08
CA ARG A 511 0.71 -12.65 25.32
C ARG A 511 1.01 -12.68 23.82
N ARG A 512 1.39 -11.55 23.20
CA ARG A 512 1.79 -11.50 21.78
C ARG A 512 3.17 -12.08 21.57
N ARG A 513 4.13 -11.72 22.44
CA ARG A 513 5.51 -12.21 22.33
C ARG A 513 5.56 -13.73 22.45
N CYS A 514 4.78 -14.27 23.37
CA CYS A 514 4.78 -15.67 23.75
C CYS A 514 3.69 -16.50 23.07
N SER A 515 3.06 -15.97 22.02
CA SER A 515 2.07 -16.70 21.23
C SER A 515 0.88 -17.25 22.05
N PHE A 516 0.55 -16.61 23.18
CA PHE A 516 -0.54 -17.04 24.04
C PHE A 516 -1.89 -17.02 23.30
N CYS A 517 -2.09 -16.02 22.45
CA CYS A 517 -3.31 -15.82 21.68
C CYS A 517 -3.49 -16.74 20.46
N CYS A 518 -2.61 -17.72 20.28
CA CYS A 518 -2.65 -18.69 19.19
C CYS A 518 -3.39 -19.98 19.59
N GLY A 519 -3.63 -20.17 20.89
CA GLY A 519 -4.28 -21.33 21.50
C GLY A 519 -5.79 -21.31 21.40
#